data_AF-A0A7R9TVR3-F1
#
_entry.id   AF-A0A7R9TVR3-F1
#
_cell.length_a   1.000
_cell.length_b   1.000
_cell.length_c   1.000
_cell.angle_alpha   90.00
_cell.angle_beta   90.00
_cell.angle_gamma   90.00
#
_symmetry.space_group_name_H-M   'P 1'
#
loop_
_entity.id
_entity.type
_entity.pdbx_description
1 polymer ?
#
loop_
_entity_poly.entity_id
_entity_poly.type
_entity_poly.pdbx_seq_one_letter_code
_entity_poly.pdbx_strand_id
1 'polypeptide(L)'
;NKSTAREWWKKAAANGDDEAKEMLMKRFGDDDASVDRVTRHFARGDDPSVDREAEVKLPRNIRDLAKKANAGCGEAARTIAWHFFHGTDGVEKDTELHFRWLVKDAELGDAKAQCRIGSEYNQMSNYDAARKWFDKAAAQGNADAMNNL
;
A
#
# COMPACT_ATOMS: atom_id res chain seq x y z
N ASN A 1 7.27 -3.98 -14.36
CA ASN A 1 7.33 -5.40 -13.95
C ASN A 1 6.02 -5.77 -13.28
N LYS A 2 5.24 -6.71 -13.83
CA LYS A 2 3.92 -7.12 -13.27
C LYS A 2 4.05 -8.15 -12.12
N SER A 3 5.26 -8.67 -11.91
CA SER A 3 5.52 -9.78 -10.99
C SER A 3 5.56 -9.37 -9.52
N THR A 4 6.08 -8.19 -9.20
CA THR A 4 6.27 -7.72 -7.82
C THR A 4 4.95 -7.26 -7.18
N ALA A 5 4.09 -6.55 -7.92
CA ALA A 5 2.81 -6.05 -7.40
C ALA A 5 1.90 -7.20 -6.96
N ARG A 6 1.84 -8.28 -7.77
CA ARG A 6 1.10 -9.49 -7.40
C ARG A 6 1.67 -10.14 -6.14
N GLU A 7 3.00 -10.16 -5.98
CA GLU A 7 3.65 -10.69 -4.77
C GLU A 7 3.33 -9.86 -3.54
N TRP A 8 3.25 -8.54 -3.65
CA TRP A 8 2.83 -7.69 -2.53
C TRP A 8 1.42 -7.98 -2.08
N TRP A 9 0.47 -8.00 -3.02
CA TRP A 9 -0.92 -8.29 -2.69
C TRP A 9 -1.05 -9.69 -2.07
N LYS A 10 -0.30 -10.69 -2.57
CA LYS A 10 -0.21 -12.05 -1.97
C LYS A 10 0.26 -12.01 -0.52
N LYS A 11 1.20 -11.12 -0.23
CA LYS A 11 1.83 -10.98 1.08
C LYS A 11 0.96 -10.22 2.08
N ALA A 12 0.34 -9.13 1.66
CA ALA A 12 -0.65 -8.40 2.47
C ALA A 12 -1.89 -9.27 2.74
N ALA A 13 -2.37 -9.99 1.73
CA ALA A 13 -3.44 -10.98 1.86
C ALA A 13 -3.11 -12.08 2.89
N ALA A 14 -1.86 -12.57 2.88
CA ALA A 14 -1.39 -13.57 3.83
C ALA A 14 -1.33 -13.05 5.27
N ASN A 15 -1.18 -11.73 5.47
CA ASN A 15 -1.22 -11.06 6.77
C ASN A 15 -2.64 -10.73 7.25
N GLY A 16 -3.67 -11.22 6.55
CA GLY A 16 -5.06 -11.00 6.94
C GLY A 16 -5.67 -9.70 6.42
N ASP A 17 -4.97 -8.98 5.54
CA ASP A 17 -5.56 -7.84 4.83
C ASP A 17 -6.58 -8.34 3.80
N ASP A 18 -7.85 -8.25 4.16
CA ASP A 18 -8.96 -8.70 3.33
C ASP A 18 -9.10 -7.86 2.05
N GLU A 19 -8.66 -6.59 2.06
CA GLU A 19 -8.61 -5.75 0.85
C GLU A 19 -7.54 -6.26 -0.11
N ALA A 20 -6.41 -6.73 0.42
CA ALA A 20 -5.36 -7.33 -0.40
C ALA A 20 -5.72 -8.69 -1.00
N LYS A 21 -6.48 -9.53 -0.26
CA LYS A 21 -7.03 -10.81 -0.78
C LYS A 21 -7.97 -10.55 -1.95
N GLU A 22 -8.87 -9.58 -1.79
CA GLU A 22 -9.84 -9.21 -2.82
C GLU A 22 -9.15 -8.66 -4.08
N MET A 23 -8.11 -7.84 -3.88
CA MET A 23 -7.31 -7.27 -4.97
C MET A 23 -6.54 -8.32 -5.77
N LEU A 24 -6.05 -9.39 -5.14
CA LEU A 24 -5.46 -10.52 -5.86
C LEU A 24 -6.45 -11.22 -6.77
N MET A 25 -7.62 -11.52 -6.23
CA MET A 25 -8.66 -12.26 -6.92
C MET A 25 -9.15 -11.47 -8.14
N LYS A 26 -9.45 -10.18 -7.98
CA LYS A 26 -9.99 -9.33 -9.05
C LYS A 26 -8.96 -8.95 -10.13
N ARG A 27 -7.70 -8.67 -9.75
CA ARG A 27 -6.68 -8.15 -10.69
C ARG A 27 -5.87 -9.25 -11.39
N PHE A 28 -5.69 -10.40 -10.74
CA PHE A 28 -4.83 -11.48 -11.25
C PHE A 28 -5.56 -12.80 -11.49
N GLY A 29 -6.84 -12.92 -11.10
CA GLY A 29 -7.68 -14.09 -11.37
C GLY A 29 -7.18 -15.39 -10.72
N ASP A 30 -6.46 -15.28 -9.60
CA ASP A 30 -5.91 -16.45 -8.89
C ASP A 30 -7.02 -17.14 -8.07
N ASP A 31 -7.39 -18.36 -8.48
CA ASP A 31 -8.24 -19.26 -7.69
C ASP A 31 -7.59 -19.59 -6.34
N ASP A 32 -8.35 -19.27 -5.29
CA ASP A 32 -8.33 -19.59 -3.85
C ASP A 32 -7.28 -20.57 -3.30
N ALA A 33 -6.92 -21.64 -4.03
CA ALA A 33 -6.04 -22.72 -3.58
C ALA A 33 -4.54 -22.36 -3.42
N SER A 34 -4.08 -21.26 -4.03
CA SER A 34 -2.68 -20.83 -3.96
C SER A 34 -2.40 -19.90 -2.77
N VAL A 35 -3.39 -19.11 -2.35
CA VAL A 35 -3.29 -18.17 -1.22
C VAL A 35 -3.23 -18.93 0.10
N ASP A 36 -4.02 -20.01 0.22
CA ASP A 36 -4.07 -20.87 1.42
C ASP A 36 -2.78 -21.68 1.68
N ARG A 37 -1.99 -21.91 0.62
CA ARG A 37 -0.70 -22.61 0.73
C ARG A 37 0.42 -21.66 1.21
N VAL A 38 0.30 -20.38 0.89
CA VAL A 38 1.24 -19.32 1.30
C VAL A 38 0.98 -18.90 2.75
N THR A 39 -0.28 -18.74 3.17
CA THR A 39 -0.67 -18.42 4.55
C THR A 39 -0.14 -19.44 5.57
N ARG A 40 -0.12 -20.73 5.22
CA ARG A 40 0.43 -21.79 6.09
C ARG A 40 1.95 -21.76 6.26
N HIS A 41 2.71 -21.15 5.35
CA HIS A 41 4.17 -21.07 5.46
C HIS A 41 4.63 -19.97 6.43
N PHE A 42 3.86 -18.89 6.57
CA PHE A 42 4.21 -17.70 7.37
C PHE A 42 3.70 -17.72 8.82
N ALA A 43 2.90 -18.72 9.22
CA ALA A 43 2.46 -18.95 10.61
C ALA A 43 3.61 -19.27 11.60
N ARG A 44 4.87 -19.26 11.16
CA ARG A 44 6.08 -19.45 11.98
C ARG A 44 6.59 -18.17 12.66
N GLY A 45 5.94 -17.02 12.47
CA GLY A 45 6.22 -15.80 13.24
C GLY A 45 7.39 -14.96 12.72
N ASP A 46 7.84 -15.19 11.49
CA ASP A 46 8.70 -14.23 10.78
C ASP A 46 7.79 -13.16 10.15
N ASP A 47 7.72 -11.98 10.79
CA ASP A 47 7.09 -10.78 10.25
C ASP A 47 7.78 -10.41 8.92
N PRO A 48 7.10 -10.55 7.76
CA PRO A 48 7.71 -10.29 6.49
C PRO A 48 7.30 -8.90 5.95
N SER A 49 6.80 -7.98 6.80
CA SER A 49 6.39 -6.61 6.41
C SER A 49 7.44 -5.84 5.61
N VAL A 50 8.68 -6.35 5.58
CA VAL A 50 9.74 -5.95 4.67
C VAL A 50 10.30 -7.20 3.98
N ASP A 51 10.30 -7.25 2.65
CA ASP A 51 11.33 -8.04 1.97
C ASP A 51 12.67 -7.45 2.40
N ARG A 52 13.33 -8.09 3.38
CA ARG A 52 14.64 -7.68 3.90
C ARG A 52 15.64 -7.43 2.76
N GLU A 53 15.47 -8.05 1.60
CA GLU A 53 16.34 -7.84 0.44
C GLU A 53 16.08 -6.53 -0.33
N ALA A 54 14.83 -6.03 -0.37
CA ALA A 54 14.50 -4.77 -1.05
C ALA A 54 14.85 -3.54 -0.19
N GLU A 55 14.72 -3.65 1.14
CA GLU A 55 15.05 -2.58 2.08
C GLU A 55 16.58 -2.36 2.23
N VAL A 56 17.38 -3.40 1.97
CA VAL A 56 18.85 -3.36 2.07
C VAL A 56 19.50 -2.51 0.96
N LYS A 57 18.80 -2.26 -0.16
CA LYS A 57 19.28 -1.38 -1.25
C LYS A 57 18.74 0.06 -1.22
N LEU A 58 17.84 0.40 -0.29
CA LEU A 58 17.32 1.76 -0.22
C LEU A 58 18.39 2.73 0.29
N PRO A 59 18.48 3.94 -0.29
CA PRO A 59 19.42 4.95 0.17
C PRO A 59 19.08 5.35 1.61
N ARG A 60 20.12 5.78 2.34
CA ARG A 60 20.04 5.99 3.79
C ARG A 60 18.91 6.94 4.21
N ASN A 61 18.69 8.00 3.44
CA ASN A 61 17.58 8.94 3.61
C ASN A 61 16.20 8.26 3.61
N ILE A 62 15.93 7.39 2.63
CA ILE A 62 14.65 6.67 2.53
C ILE A 62 14.50 5.68 3.69
N ARG A 63 15.59 5.02 4.12
CA ARG A 63 15.57 4.13 5.28
C ARG A 63 15.28 4.86 6.59
N ASP A 64 15.85 6.04 6.78
CA ASP A 64 15.62 6.86 7.98
C ASP A 64 14.18 7.41 7.99
N LEU A 65 13.63 7.79 6.83
CA LEU A 65 12.22 8.15 6.69
C LEU A 65 11.31 6.95 6.96
N ALA A 66 11.64 5.76 6.46
CA ALA A 66 10.83 4.55 6.64
C ALA A 66 10.68 4.21 8.13
N LYS A 67 11.75 4.35 8.91
CA LYS A 67 11.69 4.20 10.38
C LYS A 67 10.74 5.20 11.02
N LYS A 68 10.78 6.47 10.60
CA LYS A 68 9.87 7.51 11.13
C LYS A 68 8.41 7.21 10.75
N ALA A 69 8.17 6.80 9.52
CA ALA A 69 6.84 6.41 9.05
C ALA A 69 6.29 5.24 9.86
N ASN A 70 7.11 4.22 10.11
CA ASN A 70 6.73 3.07 10.95
C ASN A 70 6.51 3.45 12.43
N ALA A 71 7.13 4.54 12.90
CA ALA A 71 6.86 5.11 14.22
C ALA A 71 5.60 6.01 14.26
N GLY A 72 4.86 6.13 13.15
CA GLY A 72 3.61 6.90 13.07
C GLY A 72 3.71 8.24 12.37
N CYS A 73 4.86 8.60 11.79
CA CYS A 73 5.02 9.88 11.09
C CYS A 73 4.42 9.81 9.67
N GLY A 74 3.18 10.27 9.50
CA GLY A 74 2.51 10.34 8.18
C GLY A 74 3.31 11.12 7.14
N GLU A 75 3.89 12.25 7.53
CA GLU A 75 4.77 13.04 6.66
C GLU A 75 5.94 12.23 6.09
N ALA A 76 6.54 11.34 6.88
CA ALA A 76 7.61 10.49 6.38
C ALA A 76 7.08 9.49 5.33
N ALA A 77 5.92 8.87 5.55
CA ALA A 77 5.29 7.97 4.58
C ALA A 77 4.96 8.71 3.27
N ARG A 78 4.33 9.89 3.38
CA ARG A 78 4.04 10.79 2.25
C ARG A 78 5.28 11.13 1.44
N THR A 79 6.38 11.45 2.12
CA THR A 79 7.63 11.86 1.50
C THR A 79 8.26 10.69 0.74
N ILE A 80 8.28 9.50 1.33
CA ILE A 80 8.77 8.30 0.66
C ILE A 80 7.91 7.98 -0.57
N ALA A 81 6.58 8.05 -0.45
CA ALA A 81 5.67 7.87 -1.58
C ALA A 81 5.96 8.87 -2.71
N TRP A 82 6.26 10.13 -2.37
CA TRP A 82 6.65 11.15 -3.35
C TRP A 82 7.96 10.81 -4.05
N HIS A 83 8.97 10.34 -3.32
CA HIS A 83 10.25 9.94 -3.91
C HIS A 83 10.11 8.77 -4.89
N PHE A 84 9.32 7.75 -4.56
CA PHE A 84 9.04 6.66 -5.50
C PHE A 84 8.16 7.06 -6.69
N PHE A 85 7.32 8.10 -6.54
CA PHE A 85 6.54 8.62 -7.66
C PHE A 85 7.41 9.39 -8.67
N HIS A 86 8.36 10.18 -8.15
CA HIS A 86 9.21 11.05 -8.98
C HIS A 86 10.57 10.42 -9.36
N GLY A 87 10.99 9.37 -8.66
CA GLY A 87 12.31 8.77 -8.82
C GLY A 87 13.42 9.72 -8.37
N THR A 88 13.28 10.25 -7.16
CA THR A 88 14.22 11.23 -6.58
C THR A 88 14.94 10.63 -5.38
N ASP A 89 15.91 11.33 -4.79
CA ASP A 89 16.54 10.92 -3.53
C ASP A 89 17.29 9.58 -3.56
N GLY A 90 17.73 9.17 -4.75
CA GLY A 90 18.49 7.94 -4.96
C GLY A 90 17.62 6.69 -5.12
N VAL A 91 16.30 6.85 -5.27
CA VAL A 91 15.39 5.78 -5.70
C VAL A 91 14.89 6.04 -7.12
N GLU A 92 14.68 4.98 -7.88
CA GLU A 92 14.01 5.08 -9.18
C GLU A 92 12.50 5.19 -9.01
N LYS A 93 11.81 5.60 -10.08
CA LYS A 93 10.35 5.59 -10.08
C LYS A 93 9.86 4.16 -9.92
N ASP A 94 9.07 3.94 -8.88
CA ASP A 94 8.47 2.66 -8.59
C ASP A 94 7.01 2.88 -8.17
N THR A 95 6.10 2.63 -9.11
CA THR A 95 4.65 2.79 -8.89
C THR A 95 4.14 1.89 -7.76
N GLU A 96 4.78 0.74 -7.55
CA GLU A 96 4.37 -0.21 -6.53
C GLU A 96 4.81 0.25 -5.15
N LEU A 97 6.09 0.60 -4.97
CA LEU A 97 6.57 1.16 -3.72
C LEU A 97 5.86 2.50 -3.42
N HIS A 98 5.61 3.32 -4.43
CA HIS A 98 4.78 4.51 -4.30
C HIS A 98 3.40 4.17 -3.69
N PHE A 99 2.69 3.20 -4.28
CA PHE A 99 1.36 2.81 -3.81
C PHE A 99 1.40 2.26 -2.38
N ARG A 100 2.39 1.41 -2.06
CA ARG A 100 2.55 0.87 -0.69
C ARG A 100 2.74 1.97 0.35
N TRP A 101 3.61 2.94 0.07
CA TRP A 101 3.86 4.06 0.99
C TRP A 101 2.70 5.04 1.04
N LEU A 102 1.94 5.18 -0.06
CA LEU A 102 0.71 5.97 -0.09
C LEU A 102 -0.41 5.33 0.74
N VAL A 103 -0.55 3.99 0.72
CA VAL A 103 -1.45 3.27 1.63
C VAL A 103 -1.03 3.51 3.07
N LYS A 104 0.27 3.42 3.38
CA LYS A 104 0.78 3.70 4.72
C LYS A 104 0.48 5.12 5.19
N ASP A 105 0.62 6.11 4.31
CA ASP A 105 0.27 7.51 4.59
C ASP A 105 -1.24 7.67 4.86
N ALA A 106 -2.07 6.99 4.06
CA ALA A 106 -3.52 6.97 4.25
C ALA A 106 -3.95 6.30 5.57
N GLU A 107 -3.28 5.22 5.97
CA GLU A 107 -3.47 4.53 7.26
C GLU A 107 -3.09 5.41 8.45
N LEU A 108 -2.06 6.26 8.28
CA LEU A 108 -1.61 7.22 9.29
C LEU A 108 -2.53 8.45 9.38
N GLY A 109 -3.59 8.50 8.58
CA GLY A 109 -4.66 9.48 8.70
C GLY A 109 -4.60 10.62 7.71
N ASP A 110 -3.66 10.65 6.76
CA ASP A 110 -3.63 11.75 5.79
C ASP A 110 -4.85 11.71 4.85
N ALA A 111 -5.73 12.70 4.97
CA ALA A 111 -6.99 12.74 4.24
C ALA A 111 -6.78 12.87 2.72
N LYS A 112 -5.65 13.43 2.24
CA LYS A 112 -5.34 13.50 0.81
C LYS A 112 -4.87 12.13 0.30
N ALA A 113 -4.05 11.42 1.07
CA ALA A 113 -3.62 10.07 0.77
C ALA A 113 -4.82 9.11 0.74
N GLN A 114 -5.73 9.21 1.71
CA GLN A 114 -6.99 8.44 1.74
C GLN A 114 -7.84 8.70 0.49
N CYS A 115 -8.03 9.97 0.10
CA CYS A 115 -8.73 10.30 -1.14
C CYS A 115 -8.02 9.71 -2.37
N ARG A 116 -6.69 9.77 -2.41
CA ARG A 116 -5.90 9.28 -3.54
C ARG A 116 -5.98 7.76 -3.66
N ILE A 117 -5.91 7.03 -2.55
CA ILE A 117 -6.14 5.58 -2.50
C ILE A 117 -7.57 5.23 -2.90
N GLY A 118 -8.56 6.01 -2.47
CA GLY A 118 -9.95 5.87 -2.93
C GLY A 118 -10.05 5.94 -4.46
N SER A 119 -9.39 6.93 -5.08
CA SER A 119 -9.36 7.08 -6.54
C SER A 119 -8.63 5.93 -7.26
N GLU A 120 -7.54 5.42 -6.69
CA GLU A 120 -6.85 4.25 -7.24
C GLU A 120 -7.73 3.00 -7.20
N TYR A 121 -8.43 2.74 -6.08
CA TYR A 121 -9.38 1.63 -5.99
C TYR A 121 -10.57 1.80 -6.95
N ASN A 122 -11.04 3.03 -7.13
CA ASN A 122 -12.12 3.34 -8.08
C ASN A 122 -11.69 3.03 -9.52
N GLN A 123 -10.48 3.41 -9.92
CA GLN A 123 -9.90 3.03 -11.23
C GLN A 123 -9.72 1.53 -11.40
N MET A 124 -9.57 0.80 -10.29
CA MET A 124 -9.48 -0.66 -10.27
C MET A 124 -10.84 -1.34 -10.18
N SER A 125 -11.94 -0.59 -10.30
CA SER A 125 -13.32 -1.06 -10.15
C SER A 125 -13.60 -1.74 -8.80
N ASN A 126 -12.80 -1.42 -7.77
CA ASN A 126 -13.05 -1.82 -6.40
C ASN A 126 -13.78 -0.70 -5.66
N TYR A 127 -15.06 -0.53 -6.00
CA TYR A 127 -15.87 0.57 -5.51
C TYR A 127 -16.12 0.51 -4.00
N ASP A 128 -16.22 -0.69 -3.42
CA ASP A 128 -16.42 -0.86 -1.98
C ASP A 128 -15.19 -0.39 -1.17
N ALA A 129 -13.99 -0.78 -1.60
CA ALA A 129 -12.76 -0.29 -1.00
C ALA A 129 -12.60 1.22 -1.25
N ALA A 130 -12.85 1.69 -2.47
CA ALA A 130 -12.78 3.12 -2.81
C ALA A 130 -13.66 3.95 -1.89
N ARG A 131 -14.91 3.52 -1.69
CA ARG A 131 -15.89 4.19 -0.84
C ARG A 131 -15.44 4.26 0.61
N LYS A 132 -14.91 3.16 1.18
CA LYS A 132 -14.36 3.17 2.54
C LYS A 132 -13.25 4.21 2.71
N TRP A 133 -12.36 4.32 1.72
CA TRP A 133 -11.26 5.29 1.77
C TRP A 133 -11.73 6.73 1.56
N PHE A 134 -12.70 6.95 0.66
CA PHE A 134 -13.35 8.24 0.51
C PHE A 134 -14.15 8.65 1.75
N ASP A 135 -14.87 7.74 2.40
CA ASP A 135 -15.61 7.99 3.64
C ASP A 135 -14.66 8.45 4.76
N LYS A 136 -13.50 7.77 4.91
CA LYS A 136 -12.46 8.19 5.87
C LYS A 136 -11.92 9.59 5.56
N ALA A 137 -11.65 9.90 4.29
CA ALA A 137 -11.17 11.21 3.89
C ALA A 137 -12.24 12.31 4.05
N ALA A 138 -13.49 12.01 3.70
CA ALA A 138 -14.64 12.91 3.83
C ALA A 138 -14.97 13.20 5.30
N ALA A 139 -14.85 12.21 6.18
CA ALA A 139 -14.99 12.41 7.63
C ALA A 139 -13.96 13.40 8.21
N GLN A 140 -12.82 13.57 7.53
CA GLN A 140 -11.80 14.57 7.86
C GLN A 140 -12.00 15.91 7.13
N GLY A 141 -13.11 16.09 6.40
CA GLY A 141 -13.42 17.31 5.67
C GLY A 141 -12.75 17.41 4.29
N ASN A 142 -12.24 16.32 3.72
CA ASN A 142 -11.68 16.35 2.38
C ASN A 142 -12.79 16.54 1.32
N ALA A 143 -12.80 17.71 0.67
CA ALA A 143 -13.80 18.07 -0.35
C ALA A 143 -13.70 17.19 -1.61
N ASP A 144 -12.48 16.79 -2.01
CA ASP A 144 -12.29 15.90 -3.16
C ASP A 144 -12.89 14.53 -2.88
N ALA A 145 -12.74 14.01 -1.65
CA ALA A 145 -13.34 12.75 -1.25
C ALA A 145 -14.87 12.84 -1.20
N MET A 146 -15.44 13.94 -0.66
CA MET A 146 -16.89 14.16 -0.64
C MET A 146 -17.50 14.18 -2.06
N ASN A 147 -16.77 14.71 -3.05
CA ASN A 147 -17.24 14.73 -4.44
C ASN A 147 -17.18 13.35 -5.13
N ASN A 148 -16.41 12.40 -4.57
CA ASN A 148 -16.21 11.05 -5.12
C ASN A 148 -17.03 9.96 -4.39
N LEU A 149 -17.88 10.33 -3.42
CA LEU A 149 -18.81 9.45 -2.67
C LEU A 149 -20.19 9.36 -3.30
#